data_AF-A0A9E6JRX2-F1
#
_entry.id   AF-A0A9E6JRX2-F1
#
_cell.length_a   1.000
_cell.length_b   1.000
_cell.length_c   1.000
_cell.angle_alpha   90.00
_cell.angle_beta   90.00
_cell.angle_gamma   90.00
#
_symmetry.space_group_name_H-M   'P 1'
#
loop_
_entity.id
_entity.type
_entity.pdbx_description
1 polymer ?
#
loop_
_entity_poly.entity_id
_entity_poly.type
_entity_poly.pdbx_seq_one_letter_code
_entity_poly.pdbx_strand_id
1 'polypeptide(L)'
;MERIQSINPERIHWCCADYGITPDELAVALDIAPGSIARVLAGEDGITFNQLRKMADFFGRGVLFFLEEGPVDTAQVHTTQFRTLTNQKPEMTPELKKFIERVEKQREVYLGLLEDMDE
;
A
#
# COMPACT_ATOMS: atom_id res chain seq x y z
N MET A 1 -0.87 22.78 9.16
CA MET A 1 -1.65 21.57 8.82
C MET A 1 -1.26 20.48 9.80
N GLU A 2 -2.22 19.78 10.36
CA GLU A 2 -2.02 18.75 11.40
C GLU A 2 -1.27 17.54 10.84
N ARG A 3 -0.39 16.96 11.66
CA ARG A 3 0.37 15.74 11.33
C ARG A 3 -0.36 14.53 11.88
N ILE A 4 -0.31 13.42 11.17
CA ILE A 4 -0.97 12.18 11.58
C ILE A 4 -0.07 11.43 12.58
N GLN A 5 -0.69 11.00 13.67
CA GLN A 5 -0.09 10.16 14.70
C GLN A 5 -0.31 8.68 14.39
N SER A 6 0.46 7.82 15.06
CA SER A 6 0.28 6.36 15.03
C SER A 6 0.40 5.73 13.65
N ILE A 7 1.17 6.33 12.74
CA ILE A 7 1.49 5.70 11.47
C ILE A 7 2.41 4.51 11.75
N ASN A 8 2.06 3.34 11.23
CA ASN A 8 2.82 2.11 11.39
C ASN A 8 4.01 2.07 10.39
N PRO A 9 5.27 2.20 10.87
CA PRO A 9 6.46 2.19 10.01
C PRO A 9 6.70 0.86 9.29
N GLU A 10 6.35 -0.25 9.93
CA GLU A 10 6.58 -1.59 9.39
C GLU A 10 5.78 -1.81 8.11
N ARG A 11 4.58 -1.24 8.04
CA ARG A 11 3.71 -1.33 6.86
C ARG A 11 4.23 -0.49 5.70
N ILE A 12 4.87 0.65 5.98
CA ILE A 12 5.57 1.44 4.96
C ILE A 12 6.78 0.68 4.43
N HIS A 13 7.59 0.11 5.33
CA HIS A 13 8.73 -0.73 4.94
C HIS A 13 8.30 -1.93 4.11
N TRP A 14 7.19 -2.57 4.50
CA TRP A 14 6.60 -3.67 3.75
C TRP A 14 6.22 -3.23 2.33
N CYS A 15 5.49 -2.11 2.18
CA CYS A 15 5.15 -1.56 0.87
C CYS A 15 6.40 -1.22 0.04
N CYS A 16 7.41 -0.57 0.62
CA CYS A 16 8.66 -0.27 -0.06
C CYS A 16 9.34 -1.54 -0.59
N ALA A 17 9.47 -2.58 0.25
CA ALA A 17 10.04 -3.86 -0.15
C ALA A 17 9.21 -4.55 -1.24
N ASP A 18 7.88 -4.49 -1.12
CA ASP A 18 6.93 -5.12 -2.04
C ASP A 18 6.93 -4.45 -3.43
N TYR A 19 7.28 -3.16 -3.48
CA TYR A 19 7.43 -2.36 -4.69
C TYR A 19 8.87 -2.29 -5.22
N GLY A 20 9.84 -2.85 -4.49
CA GLY A 20 11.25 -2.80 -4.86
C GLY A 20 11.86 -1.40 -4.83
N ILE A 21 11.33 -0.51 -3.97
CA ILE A 21 11.83 0.87 -3.80
C ILE A 21 12.32 1.10 -2.38
N THR A 22 13.25 2.04 -2.23
CA THR A 22 13.71 2.54 -0.93
C THR A 22 12.78 3.63 -0.37
N PRO A 23 12.81 3.91 0.93
CA PRO A 23 12.08 5.04 1.51
C PRO A 23 12.47 6.41 0.95
N ASP A 24 13.73 6.58 0.54
CA ASP A 24 14.19 7.82 -0.09
C ASP A 24 13.59 7.99 -1.49
N GLU A 25 13.54 6.91 -2.27
CA GLU A 25 12.85 6.91 -3.57
C GLU A 25 11.35 7.14 -3.41
N LEU A 26 10.72 6.61 -2.36
CA LEU A 26 9.32 6.92 -2.01
C LEU A 26 9.14 8.41 -1.73
N ALA A 27 10.03 9.02 -0.96
CA ALA A 27 9.98 10.45 -0.64
C ALA A 27 10.03 11.30 -1.93
N VAL A 28 10.96 10.97 -2.82
CA VAL A 28 11.08 11.62 -4.14
C VAL A 28 9.83 11.40 -4.99
N ALA A 29 9.32 10.17 -5.07
CA ALA A 29 8.15 9.83 -5.88
C ALA A 29 6.87 10.56 -5.42
N LEU A 30 6.74 10.86 -4.13
CA LEU A 30 5.57 11.53 -3.55
C LEU A 30 5.72 13.04 -3.42
N ASP A 31 6.87 13.60 -3.79
CA ASP A 31 7.24 15.00 -3.53
C ASP A 31 7.10 15.35 -2.03
N ILE A 32 7.66 14.47 -1.18
CA ILE A 32 7.72 14.62 0.27
C ILE A 32 9.19 14.75 0.66
N ALA A 33 9.51 15.70 1.54
CA ALA A 33 10.88 15.85 2.03
C ALA A 33 11.37 14.54 2.69
N PRO A 34 12.57 14.01 2.35
CA PRO A 34 13.08 12.76 2.90
C PRO A 34 13.09 12.71 4.44
N GLY A 35 13.42 13.83 5.10
CA GLY A 35 13.38 13.94 6.55
C GLY A 35 11.97 13.77 7.16
N SER A 36 10.90 14.05 6.39
CA SER A 36 9.53 13.78 6.84
C SER A 36 9.22 12.29 6.81
N ILE A 37 9.66 11.58 5.77
CA ILE A 37 9.53 10.11 5.70
C ILE A 37 10.38 9.45 6.78
N ALA A 38 11.63 9.88 6.97
CA ALA A 38 12.50 9.37 8.03
C ALA A 38 11.89 9.51 9.43
N ARG A 39 11.22 10.63 9.71
CA ARG A 39 10.48 10.83 10.97
C ARG A 39 9.34 9.83 11.15
N VAL A 40 8.53 9.61 10.12
CA VAL A 40 7.47 8.60 10.16
C VAL A 40 8.07 7.22 10.44
N LEU A 41 9.19 6.89 9.79
CA LEU A 41 9.86 5.61 9.98
C LEU A 41 10.46 5.44 11.38
N ALA A 42 10.81 6.55 12.04
CA ALA A 42 11.21 6.56 13.45
C ALA A 42 10.03 6.50 14.43
N GLY A 43 8.78 6.42 13.95
CA GLY A 43 7.57 6.43 14.76
C GLY A 43 7.12 7.83 15.20
N GLU A 44 7.66 8.88 14.59
CA GLU A 44 7.29 10.27 14.87
C GLU A 44 6.29 10.83 13.86
N ASP A 45 5.63 11.93 14.24
CA ASP A 45 4.64 12.63 13.41
C ASP A 45 5.28 13.36 12.20
N GLY A 46 5.63 12.63 11.16
CA GLY A 46 6.38 13.18 10.03
C GLY A 46 5.53 13.80 8.92
N ILE A 47 4.30 13.34 8.69
CA ILE A 47 3.50 13.69 7.50
C ILE A 47 2.05 14.11 7.81
N THR A 48 1.43 14.85 6.90
CA THR A 48 0.01 15.25 6.99
C THR A 48 -0.91 14.16 6.44
N PHE A 49 -2.21 14.25 6.70
CA PHE A 49 -3.21 13.35 6.10
C PHE A 49 -3.14 13.31 4.58
N ASN A 50 -2.97 14.47 3.93
CA ASN A 50 -2.90 14.55 2.47
C ASN A 50 -1.66 13.83 1.92
N GLN A 51 -0.53 13.89 2.64
CA GLN A 51 0.69 13.16 2.29
C GLN A 51 0.50 11.65 2.50
N LEU A 52 -0.14 11.24 3.60
CA LEU A 52 -0.48 9.85 3.86
C LEU A 52 -1.45 9.29 2.81
N ARG A 53 -2.45 10.08 2.39
CA ARG A 53 -3.36 9.72 1.30
C ARG A 53 -2.63 9.52 -0.02
N LYS A 54 -1.74 10.44 -0.40
CA LYS A 54 -0.89 10.28 -1.60
C LYS A 54 -0.06 9.00 -1.55
N MET A 55 0.50 8.68 -0.39
CA MET A 55 1.25 7.43 -0.17
C MET A 55 0.36 6.20 -0.33
N ALA A 56 -0.85 6.24 0.24
CA ALA A 56 -1.83 5.16 0.12
C ALA A 56 -2.25 4.95 -1.34
N ASP A 57 -2.57 6.03 -2.06
CA ASP A 57 -2.90 5.99 -3.49
C ASP A 57 -1.72 5.44 -4.32
N PHE A 58 -0.49 5.84 -4.00
CA PHE A 58 0.71 5.35 -4.68
C PHE A 58 0.89 3.84 -4.52
N PHE A 59 0.66 3.29 -3.33
CA PHE A 59 0.76 1.87 -3.05
C PHE A 59 -0.54 1.08 -3.33
N GLY A 60 -1.59 1.74 -3.84
CA GLY A 60 -2.88 1.08 -4.07
C GLY A 60 -3.54 0.55 -2.78
N ARG A 61 -3.28 1.19 -1.64
CA ARG A 61 -3.83 0.82 -0.32
C ARG A 61 -4.79 1.88 0.20
N GLY A 62 -5.61 1.53 1.19
CA GLY A 62 -6.40 2.50 1.95
C GLY A 62 -5.55 3.23 2.99
N VAL A 63 -5.95 4.43 3.42
CA VAL A 63 -5.21 5.16 4.46
C VAL A 63 -5.16 4.38 5.78
N LEU A 64 -6.25 3.70 6.15
CA LEU A 64 -6.34 2.89 7.37
C LEU A 64 -5.31 1.76 7.41
N PHE A 65 -4.89 1.24 6.25
CA PHE A 65 -3.86 0.20 6.17
C PHE A 65 -2.57 0.63 6.90
N PHE A 66 -2.20 1.91 6.83
CA PHE A 66 -0.99 2.45 7.47
C PHE A 66 -1.19 2.84 8.94
N LEU A 67 -2.41 2.77 9.45
CA LEU A 67 -2.74 3.07 10.85
C LEU A 67 -3.07 1.81 11.65
N GLU A 68 -3.25 0.67 10.97
CA GLU A 68 -3.44 -0.61 11.62
C GLU A 68 -2.20 -1.04 12.40
N GLU A 69 -2.42 -1.54 13.61
CA GLU A 69 -1.36 -2.08 14.45
C GLU A 69 -0.87 -3.44 13.92
N GLY A 70 0.39 -3.75 14.22
CA GLY A 70 1.02 -5.01 13.87
C GLY A 70 1.47 -5.13 12.41
N PRO A 71 2.18 -6.24 12.09
CA PRO A 71 2.74 -6.48 10.78
C PRO A 71 1.64 -6.77 9.75
N VAL A 72 1.97 -6.58 8.47
CA VAL A 72 1.07 -6.88 7.34
C VAL A 72 0.82 -8.40 7.26
N ASP A 73 -0.45 -8.82 7.27
CA ASP A 73 -0.82 -10.19 6.91
C ASP A 73 -0.74 -10.38 5.39
N THR A 74 0.41 -10.88 4.94
CA THR A 74 0.69 -11.11 3.51
C THR A 74 -0.29 -12.07 2.83
N ALA A 75 -0.98 -12.94 3.58
CA ALA A 75 -1.94 -13.88 3.03
C ALA A 75 -3.29 -13.21 2.70
N GLN A 76 -3.61 -12.10 3.36
CA GLN A 76 -4.80 -11.28 3.11
C GLN A 76 -4.56 -10.23 2.01
N VAL A 77 -3.31 -9.75 1.85
CA VAL A 77 -2.99 -8.66 0.92
C VAL A 77 -2.77 -9.13 -0.53
N HIS A 78 -2.34 -10.37 -0.73
CA HIS A 78 -2.21 -10.95 -2.06
C HIS A 78 -3.35 -11.93 -2.31
N THR A 79 -4.38 -11.50 -3.04
CA THR A 79 -5.38 -12.43 -3.55
C THR A 79 -4.71 -13.49 -4.43
N THR A 80 -5.18 -14.73 -4.30
CA THR A 80 -4.55 -15.95 -4.85
C THR A 80 -4.43 -15.96 -6.38
N GLN A 81 -5.07 -15.03 -7.08
CA GLN A 81 -5.40 -15.12 -8.50
C GLN A 81 -4.24 -14.73 -9.44
N PHE A 82 -3.13 -14.21 -8.91
CA PHE A 82 -1.88 -13.96 -9.66
C PHE A 82 -0.72 -14.86 -9.26
N ARG A 83 -0.97 -15.94 -8.50
CA ARG A 83 -0.03 -17.06 -8.48
C ARG A 83 -0.04 -17.62 -9.90
N THR A 84 1.09 -17.53 -10.61
CA THR A 84 1.23 -18.26 -11.88
C THR A 84 0.94 -19.74 -11.63
N LEU A 85 0.38 -20.44 -12.62
CA LEU A 85 0.04 -21.87 -12.60
C LEU A 85 1.20 -22.79 -12.13
N THR A 86 2.42 -22.26 -12.00
CA THR A 86 3.65 -22.97 -11.63
C THR A 86 4.25 -22.50 -10.29
N ASN A 87 3.56 -21.66 -9.52
CA ASN A 87 4.07 -21.11 -8.24
C ASN A 87 5.42 -20.38 -8.35
N GLN A 88 5.77 -19.93 -9.56
CA GLN A 88 6.95 -19.10 -9.80
C GLN A 88 6.51 -17.65 -9.67
N LYS A 89 7.03 -16.91 -8.69
CA LYS A 89 6.91 -15.44 -8.67
C LYS A 89 7.67 -14.93 -9.91
N PRO A 90 7.00 -14.48 -10.99
CA PRO A 90 7.72 -13.80 -12.04
C PRO A 90 8.28 -12.52 -11.44
N GLU A 91 9.43 -12.04 -11.94
CA GLU A 91 9.78 -10.64 -11.71
C GLU A 91 8.71 -9.78 -12.38
N MET A 92 7.75 -9.31 -11.59
CA MET A 92 6.71 -8.39 -12.05
C MET A 92 7.22 -6.98 -11.85
N THR A 93 7.10 -6.15 -12.88
CA THR A 93 7.40 -4.73 -12.71
C THR A 93 6.41 -4.09 -11.72
N PRO A 94 6.81 -3.06 -10.97
CA PRO A 94 5.92 -2.35 -10.04
C PRO A 94 4.64 -1.85 -10.72
N GLU A 95 4.72 -1.43 -11.98
CA GLU A 95 3.57 -0.95 -12.77
C GLU A 95 2.56 -2.06 -13.05
N LEU A 96 3.05 -3.25 -13.46
CA LEU A 96 2.19 -4.40 -13.73
C LEU A 96 1.51 -4.86 -12.44
N LYS A 97 2.22 -4.83 -11.32
CA LYS A 97 1.66 -5.15 -10.01
C LYS A 97 0.56 -4.18 -9.57
N LYS A 98 0.78 -2.86 -9.70
CA LYS A 98 -0.28 -1.85 -9.43
C LYS A 98 -1.51 -2.08 -10.31
N PHE A 99 -1.28 -2.39 -11.58
CA PHE A 99 -2.36 -2.65 -12.52
C PHE A 99 -3.20 -3.86 -12.08
N ILE A 100 -2.51 -4.96 -11.74
CA ILE A 100 -3.12 -6.18 -11.21
C ILE A 100 -3.95 -5.89 -9.95
N GLU A 101 -3.37 -5.25 -8.94
CA GLU A 101 -4.08 -4.96 -7.68
C GLU A 101 -5.30 -4.07 -7.89
N ARG A 102 -5.21 -3.09 -8.81
CA ARG A 102 -6.35 -2.23 -9.15
C ARG A 102 -7.48 -3.01 -9.81
N VAL A 103 -7.15 -3.94 -10.72
CA VAL A 103 -8.15 -4.80 -11.38
C VAL A 103 -8.82 -5.72 -10.37
N GLU A 104 -8.07 -6.32 -9.45
CA GLU A 104 -8.60 -7.16 -8.37
C GLU A 104 -9.59 -6.40 -7.49
N LYS A 105 -9.25 -5.17 -7.08
CA LYS A 105 -10.15 -4.33 -6.30
C LYS A 105 -11.46 -4.02 -7.04
N GLN A 106 -11.42 -3.80 -8.35
CA GLN A 106 -12.63 -3.60 -9.15
C GLN A 106 -13.48 -4.88 -9.23
N ARG A 107 -12.82 -6.05 -9.31
CA ARG A 107 -13.49 -7.36 -9.30
C ARG A 107 -14.21 -7.61 -7.97
N GLU A 108 -13.57 -7.32 -6.84
CA GLU A 108 -14.19 -7.45 -5.52
C GLU A 108 -15.43 -6.54 -5.39
N VAL A 109 -15.31 -5.28 -5.81
CA VAL A 109 -16.45 -4.34 -5.83
C VAL A 109 -17.58 -4.88 -6.71
N TYR A 110 -17.28 -5.40 -7.89
CA TYR A 110 -18.29 -5.99 -8.78
C TYR A 110 -19.01 -7.19 -8.15
N LEU A 111 -18.27 -8.08 -7.49
CA LEU A 111 -18.86 -9.24 -6.82
C LEU A 111 -19.75 -8.84 -5.65
N GLY A 112 -19.31 -7.88 -4.82
CA GLY A 112 -20.14 -7.34 -3.75
C GLY A 112 -21.43 -6.70 -4.27
N LEU A 113 -21.34 -5.95 -5.38
CA LEU A 113 -22.54 -5.38 -6.02
C LEU A 113 -23.48 -6.45 -6.58
N LEU A 114 -22.96 -7.56 -7.11
CA LEU A 114 -23.80 -8.68 -7.54
C LEU A 114 -24.50 -9.34 -6.35
N GLU A 115 -23.79 -9.56 -5.25
CA GLU A 115 -24.38 -10.10 -4.02
C GLU A 115 -25.48 -9.20 -3.48
N ASP A 116 -25.26 -7.87 -3.45
CA ASP A 116 -26.25 -6.87 -3.05
C ASP A 116 -27.48 -6.82 -4.00
N MET A 117 -27.34 -7.27 -5.25
CA MET A 117 -28.40 -7.27 -6.26
C MET A 117 -29.20 -8.58 -6.29
N ASP A 118 -28.60 -9.68 -5.84
CA ASP A 118 -29.23 -11.01 -5.77
C ASP A 118 -29.86 -11.28 -4.37
N GLU A 119 -29.90 -10.28 -3.48
CA GLU A 119 -30.76 -10.17 -2.27
C GLU A 119 -31.98 -9.25 -2.48
#